data_AF-A0A705R8M4-F1
#
_entry.id   AF-A0A705R8M4-F1
#
_cell.length_a   1.000
_cell.length_b   1.000
_cell.length_c   1.000
_cell.angle_alpha   90.00
_cell.angle_beta   90.00
_cell.angle_gamma   90.00
#
_symmetry.space_group_name_H-M   'P 1'
#
loop_
_entity.id
_entity.type
_entity.pdbx_description
1 polymer ?
#
loop_
_entity_poly.entity_id
_entity_poly.type
_entity_poly.pdbx_seq_one_letter_code
_entity_poly.pdbx_strand_id
1 'polypeptide(L)'
;MFTSVAQANAAVIEQIRRARPHWLDVKPASSLISVLNQGKTLLHAGPPMRWQEMTGPMKGACIGACLFEGWAKDEMSALALLEQGKVNFIPCHHVNAVGPMGGITSASMPMLVVENITDGNRAYCNLNEGIGKVMRFGAYGEDVQQRLRWMRDVLMPVLSAALGRLERGLDL
;
A
#
# COMPACT_ATOMS: atom_id res chain seq x y z
N MET A 1 -28.71 -18.17 8.69
CA MET A 1 -28.95 -16.81 8.15
C MET A 1 -29.54 -15.97 9.26
N PHE A 2 -29.14 -14.70 9.37
CA PHE A 2 -29.74 -13.77 10.34
C PHE A 2 -31.17 -13.44 9.92
N THR A 3 -32.08 -13.29 10.88
CA THR A 3 -33.50 -13.01 10.62
C THR A 3 -33.85 -11.52 10.76
N SER A 4 -32.89 -10.68 11.13
CA SER A 4 -33.05 -9.22 11.19
C SER A 4 -31.72 -8.47 11.02
N VAL A 5 -31.80 -7.19 10.68
CA VAL A 5 -30.63 -6.28 10.63
C VAL A 5 -29.94 -6.20 11.99
N ALA A 6 -30.69 -6.17 13.09
CA ALA A 6 -30.12 -6.11 14.44
C ALA A 6 -29.25 -7.34 14.75
N GLN A 7 -29.71 -8.54 14.36
CA GLN A 7 -28.92 -9.77 14.53
C GLN A 7 -27.67 -9.78 13.65
N ALA A 8 -27.78 -9.34 12.39
CA ALA A 8 -26.64 -9.24 11.49
C ALA A 8 -25.59 -8.24 12.02
N ASN A 9 -26.03 -7.08 12.51
CA ASN A 9 -25.15 -6.06 13.09
C ASN A 9 -24.43 -6.59 14.33
N ALA A 10 -25.14 -7.29 15.23
CA ALA A 10 -24.53 -7.90 16.41
C ALA A 10 -23.43 -8.90 16.02
N ALA A 11 -23.69 -9.76 15.03
CA ALA A 11 -22.70 -10.72 14.55
C ALA A 11 -21.45 -10.05 13.94
N VAL A 12 -21.63 -9.00 13.13
CA VAL A 12 -20.51 -8.26 12.53
C VAL A 12 -19.69 -7.53 13.61
N ILE A 13 -20.33 -6.89 14.58
CA ILE A 13 -19.65 -6.21 15.69
C ILE A 13 -18.82 -7.21 16.50
N GLU A 14 -19.38 -8.37 16.82
CA GLU A 14 -18.65 -9.41 17.55
C GLU A 14 -17.48 -9.95 16.73
N GLN A 15 -17.63 -10.08 15.41
CA GLN A 15 -16.52 -10.44 14.53
C GLN A 15 -15.38 -9.42 14.56
N ILE A 16 -15.70 -8.11 14.58
CA ILE A 16 -14.70 -7.05 14.72
C ILE A 16 -14.02 -7.11 16.09
N ARG A 17 -14.77 -7.30 17.17
CA ARG A 17 -14.25 -7.31 18.55
C ARG A 17 -13.30 -8.48 18.83
N ARG A 18 -13.59 -9.66 18.26
CA ARG A 18 -12.78 -10.87 18.45
C ARG A 18 -11.55 -10.94 17.55
N ALA A 19 -11.41 -10.01 16.60
CA ALA A 19 -10.25 -9.96 15.73
C ALA A 19 -8.96 -9.78 16.55
N ARG A 20 -7.90 -10.51 16.15
CA ARG A 20 -6.57 -10.46 16.77
C ARG A 20 -5.52 -10.24 15.68
N PRO A 21 -5.37 -9.00 15.18
CA PRO A 21 -4.42 -8.69 14.13
C PRO A 21 -2.98 -8.84 14.65
N HIS A 22 -2.18 -9.67 13.99
CA HIS A 22 -0.75 -9.80 14.26
C HIS A 22 0.04 -9.29 13.06
N TRP A 23 1.05 -8.47 13.32
CA TRP A 23 2.03 -8.07 12.33
C TRP A 23 3.04 -9.20 12.14
N LEU A 24 2.94 -9.87 11.00
CA LEU A 24 3.72 -11.08 10.69
C LEU A 24 5.02 -10.77 9.95
N ASP A 25 4.99 -9.83 9.01
CA ASP A 25 6.11 -9.61 8.10
C ASP A 25 6.09 -8.22 7.44
N VAL A 26 7.15 -7.90 6.71
CA VAL A 26 7.18 -6.83 5.71
C VAL A 26 7.72 -7.40 4.41
N LYS A 27 6.96 -7.24 3.32
CA LYS A 27 7.30 -7.80 2.01
C LYS A 27 7.06 -6.79 0.88
N PRO A 28 7.69 -6.96 -0.30
CA PRO A 28 7.37 -6.12 -1.44
C PRO A 28 5.92 -6.35 -1.88
N ALA A 29 5.22 -5.28 -2.24
CA ALA A 29 3.80 -5.32 -2.58
C ALA A 29 3.47 -6.33 -3.70
N SER A 30 4.35 -6.49 -4.69
CA SER A 30 4.25 -7.47 -5.78
C SER A 30 4.13 -8.92 -5.33
N SER A 31 4.72 -9.27 -4.20
CA SER A 31 4.65 -10.63 -3.63
C SER A 31 3.35 -10.90 -2.87
N LEU A 32 2.62 -9.84 -2.50
CA LEU A 32 1.40 -9.92 -1.69
C LEU A 32 0.14 -9.70 -2.52
N ILE A 33 0.23 -8.83 -3.53
CA ILE A 33 -0.89 -8.31 -4.30
C ILE A 33 -0.61 -8.56 -5.78
N SER A 34 -1.13 -9.68 -6.30
CA SER A 34 -0.79 -10.19 -7.64
C SER A 34 -1.13 -9.23 -8.78
N VAL A 35 -2.14 -8.36 -8.61
CA VAL A 35 -2.53 -7.39 -9.63
C VAL A 35 -1.44 -6.33 -9.89
N LEU A 36 -0.54 -6.10 -8.93
CA LEU A 36 0.62 -5.22 -9.14
C LEU A 36 1.65 -5.79 -10.12
N ASN A 37 1.59 -7.09 -10.42
CA ASN A 37 2.46 -7.73 -11.41
C ASN A 37 1.91 -7.60 -12.85
N GLN A 38 0.72 -7.01 -13.01
CA GLN A 38 0.08 -6.83 -14.31
C GLN A 38 0.43 -5.46 -14.89
N GLY A 39 1.57 -5.41 -15.60
CA GLY A 39 2.03 -4.18 -16.24
C GLY A 39 2.37 -3.07 -15.25
N LYS A 40 2.05 -1.81 -15.61
CA LYS A 40 2.24 -0.65 -14.74
C LYS A 40 0.97 -0.42 -13.95
N THR A 41 0.90 -0.93 -12.73
CA THR A 41 -0.26 -0.76 -11.84
C THR A 41 0.16 -0.07 -10.56
N LEU A 42 -0.63 0.92 -10.14
CA LEU A 42 -0.50 1.61 -8.86
C LEU A 42 -1.77 1.41 -8.02
N LEU A 43 -1.60 1.15 -6.73
CA LEU A 43 -2.71 1.25 -5.79
C LEU A 43 -2.92 2.70 -5.36
N HIS A 44 -4.11 3.03 -4.89
CA HIS A 44 -4.40 4.34 -4.28
C HIS A 44 -5.44 4.26 -3.15
N ALA A 45 -5.45 5.27 -2.28
CA ALA A 45 -6.49 5.41 -1.26
C ALA A 45 -7.85 5.82 -1.86
N GLY A 46 -8.92 5.61 -1.09
CA GLY A 46 -10.28 6.03 -1.46
C GLY A 46 -10.99 5.08 -2.45
N PRO A 47 -12.15 5.50 -2.99
CA PRO A 47 -12.92 4.75 -3.98
C PRO A 47 -12.28 4.80 -5.38
N PRO A 48 -12.72 3.98 -6.35
CA PRO A 48 -12.24 4.02 -7.74
C PRO A 48 -12.15 5.43 -8.31
N MET A 49 -11.00 5.76 -8.92
CA MET A 49 -10.71 7.11 -9.40
C MET A 49 -9.84 7.07 -10.65
N ARG A 50 -10.13 7.94 -11.62
CA ARG A 50 -9.28 8.11 -12.81
C ARG A 50 -8.19 9.14 -12.53
N TRP A 51 -7.09 9.05 -13.29
CA TRP A 51 -5.98 10.01 -13.23
C TRP A 51 -6.41 11.48 -13.23
N GLN A 52 -7.38 11.83 -14.08
CA GLN A 52 -7.85 13.21 -14.24
C GLN A 52 -8.50 13.76 -12.97
N GLU A 53 -9.09 12.88 -12.17
CA GLU A 53 -9.83 13.19 -10.94
C GLU A 53 -8.90 13.22 -9.70
N MET A 54 -7.67 12.74 -9.84
CA MET A 54 -6.69 12.76 -8.76
C MET A 54 -6.29 14.19 -8.38
N THR A 55 -6.16 14.42 -7.08
CA THR A 55 -5.67 15.70 -6.53
C THR A 55 -4.18 15.91 -6.85
N GLY A 56 -3.71 17.16 -6.78
CA GLY A 56 -2.29 17.49 -7.01
C GLY A 56 -1.31 16.62 -6.21
N PRO A 57 -1.51 16.45 -4.88
CA PRO A 57 -0.68 15.55 -4.07
C PRO A 57 -0.69 14.08 -4.54
N MET A 58 -1.87 13.54 -4.91
CA MET A 58 -1.95 12.18 -5.45
C MET A 58 -1.20 12.07 -6.78
N LYS A 59 -1.34 13.06 -7.66
CA LYS A 59 -0.62 13.10 -8.94
C LYS A 59 0.89 13.12 -8.74
N GLY A 60 1.39 13.95 -7.81
CA GLY A 60 2.80 13.98 -7.43
C GLY A 60 3.29 12.62 -6.89
N ALA A 61 2.47 11.95 -6.07
CA ALA A 61 2.81 10.63 -5.56
C ALA A 61 2.88 9.56 -6.67
N CYS A 62 1.98 9.61 -7.65
CA CYS A 62 2.03 8.73 -8.83
C CYS A 62 3.29 8.97 -9.68
N ILE A 63 3.69 10.23 -9.89
CA ILE A 63 4.95 10.57 -10.56
C ILE A 63 6.12 9.97 -9.77
N GLY A 64 6.13 10.17 -8.44
CA GLY A 64 7.14 9.59 -7.56
C GLY A 64 7.23 8.07 -7.66
N ALA A 65 6.10 7.37 -7.72
CA ALA A 65 6.05 5.92 -7.91
C ALA A 65 6.57 5.49 -9.29
N CYS A 66 6.23 6.21 -10.36
CA CYS A 66 6.76 5.94 -11.71
C CYS A 66 8.29 6.06 -11.77
N LEU A 67 8.85 7.06 -11.09
CA LEU A 67 10.31 7.25 -10.98
C LEU A 67 10.94 6.15 -10.14
N PHE A 68 10.33 5.81 -9.01
CA PHE A 68 10.82 4.78 -8.09
C PHE A 68 10.90 3.40 -8.75
N GLU A 69 9.87 3.03 -9.52
CA GLU A 69 9.84 1.77 -10.27
C GLU A 69 10.67 1.80 -11.56
N GLY A 70 11.28 2.95 -11.90
CA GLY A 70 12.07 3.11 -13.12
C GLY A 70 11.25 3.04 -14.41
N TRP A 71 9.93 3.27 -14.34
CA TRP A 71 9.07 3.33 -15.53
C TRP A 71 9.34 4.58 -16.37
N ALA A 72 9.85 5.63 -15.73
CA ALA A 72 10.22 6.90 -16.32
C ALA A 72 11.58 7.35 -15.79
N LYS A 73 12.27 8.21 -16.56
CA LYS A 73 13.59 8.73 -16.20
C LYS A 73 13.52 10.08 -15.49
N ASP A 74 12.43 10.80 -15.70
CA ASP A 74 12.21 12.16 -15.22
C ASP A 74 10.71 12.45 -15.10
N GLU A 75 10.39 13.60 -14.50
CA GLU A 75 9.00 14.04 -14.30
C GLU A 75 8.21 14.11 -15.60
N MET A 76 8.81 14.63 -16.67
CA MET A 76 8.14 14.80 -17.96
C MET A 76 7.72 13.46 -18.57
N SER A 77 8.62 12.48 -18.57
CA SER A 77 8.32 11.12 -19.06
C SER A 77 7.35 10.37 -18.14
N ALA A 78 7.39 10.60 -16.83
CA ALA A 78 6.44 10.03 -15.88
C ALA A 78 5.03 10.58 -16.11
N LEU A 79 4.91 11.91 -16.26
CA LEU A 79 3.65 12.59 -16.54
C LEU A 79 3.05 12.11 -17.86
N ALA A 80 3.85 12.00 -18.92
CA ALA A 80 3.39 11.50 -20.21
C ALA A 80 2.84 10.07 -20.12
N LEU A 81 3.44 9.18 -19.33
CA LEU A 81 2.91 7.82 -19.11
C LEU A 81 1.53 7.85 -18.43
N LEU A 82 1.39 8.69 -17.39
CA LEU A 82 0.17 8.82 -16.60
C LEU A 82 -0.97 9.43 -17.43
N GLU A 83 -0.68 10.49 -18.19
CA GLU A 83 -1.65 11.17 -19.05
C GLU A 83 -2.11 10.32 -20.23
N GLN A 84 -1.22 9.48 -20.78
CA GLN A 84 -1.55 8.54 -21.85
C GLN A 84 -2.33 7.31 -21.36
N GLY A 85 -2.65 7.23 -20.06
CA GLY A 85 -3.38 6.09 -19.50
C GLY A 85 -2.60 4.78 -19.52
N LYS A 86 -1.26 4.84 -19.54
CA LYS A 86 -0.38 3.66 -19.55
C LYS A 86 -0.17 3.06 -18.15
N VAL A 87 -0.76 3.66 -17.12
CA VAL A 87 -0.74 3.21 -15.73
C VAL A 87 -2.16 2.88 -15.30
N ASN A 88 -2.37 1.68 -14.79
CA ASN A 88 -3.61 1.22 -14.20
C ASN A 88 -3.70 1.62 -12.72
N PHE A 89 -4.90 1.98 -12.26
CA PHE A 89 -5.13 2.43 -10.88
C PHE A 89 -6.15 1.53 -10.19
N ILE A 90 -5.80 1.04 -8.99
CA ILE A 90 -6.64 0.14 -8.22
C ILE A 90 -6.80 0.67 -6.79
N PRO A 91 -8.02 0.80 -6.26
CA PRO A 91 -8.21 1.13 -4.86
C PRO A 91 -7.56 0.09 -3.94
N CYS A 92 -6.84 0.53 -2.91
CA CYS A 92 -6.25 -0.38 -1.93
C CYS A 92 -7.29 -1.35 -1.34
N HIS A 93 -8.51 -0.87 -1.07
CA HIS A 93 -9.60 -1.66 -0.49
C HIS A 93 -10.09 -2.81 -1.40
N HIS A 94 -9.82 -2.78 -2.71
CA HIS A 94 -10.15 -3.89 -3.61
C HIS A 94 -9.18 -5.08 -3.49
N VAL A 95 -8.03 -4.87 -2.84
CA VAL A 95 -6.94 -5.86 -2.75
C VAL A 95 -6.50 -6.10 -1.30
N ASN A 96 -7.43 -5.94 -0.36
CA ASN A 96 -7.20 -6.09 1.08
C ASN A 96 -6.06 -5.19 1.62
N ALA A 97 -5.84 -4.04 0.99
CA ALA A 97 -4.85 -3.07 1.42
C ALA A 97 -5.52 -1.78 1.91
N VAL A 98 -4.77 -1.02 2.69
CA VAL A 98 -5.07 0.38 3.02
C VAL A 98 -3.84 1.23 2.72
N GLY A 99 -4.07 2.49 2.36
CA GLY A 99 -3.02 3.44 2.06
C GLY A 99 -3.26 4.76 2.82
N PRO A 100 -2.31 5.24 3.64
CA PRO A 100 -2.45 6.50 4.33
C PRO A 100 -2.36 7.68 3.34
N MET A 101 -3.18 8.71 3.58
CA MET A 101 -3.25 9.92 2.74
C MET A 101 -3.59 9.58 1.28
N GLY A 102 -2.71 9.86 0.32
CA GLY A 102 -2.92 9.47 -1.08
C GLY A 102 -2.85 7.96 -1.33
N GLY A 103 -2.19 7.21 -0.44
CA GLY A 103 -2.14 5.74 -0.49
C GLY A 103 -1.45 5.14 -1.71
N ILE A 104 -0.69 5.92 -2.48
CA ILE A 104 -0.01 5.42 -3.67
C ILE A 104 0.98 4.33 -3.29
N THR A 105 0.80 3.14 -3.88
CA THR A 105 1.66 1.97 -3.63
C THR A 105 1.98 1.30 -4.96
N SER A 106 3.27 1.08 -5.22
CA SER A 106 3.76 0.36 -6.40
C SER A 106 4.36 -0.99 -6.03
N ALA A 107 4.63 -1.82 -7.04
CA ALA A 107 5.03 -3.22 -6.92
C ALA A 107 6.25 -3.45 -5.98
N SER A 108 7.26 -2.60 -6.05
CA SER A 108 8.50 -2.73 -5.29
C SER A 108 8.45 -2.08 -3.91
N MET A 109 7.34 -1.41 -3.55
CA MET A 109 7.22 -0.77 -2.24
C MET A 109 6.99 -1.80 -1.12
N PRO A 110 7.60 -1.59 0.05
CA PRO A 110 7.43 -2.49 1.18
C PRO A 110 6.07 -2.29 1.86
N MET A 111 5.43 -3.39 2.21
CA MET A 111 4.14 -3.42 2.89
C MET A 111 4.16 -4.32 4.12
N LEU A 112 3.49 -3.88 5.18
CA LEU A 112 3.17 -4.70 6.34
C LEU A 112 2.27 -5.86 5.90
N VAL A 113 2.56 -7.04 6.44
CA VAL A 113 1.69 -8.23 6.35
C VAL A 113 1.02 -8.40 7.71
N VAL A 114 -0.28 -8.12 7.77
CA VAL A 114 -1.08 -8.31 8.98
C VAL A 114 -2.06 -9.44 8.77
N GLU A 115 -2.13 -10.37 9.72
CA GLU A 115 -3.10 -11.46 9.72
C GLU A 115 -3.95 -11.39 10.98
N ASN A 116 -5.27 -11.49 10.81
CA ASN A 116 -6.17 -11.72 11.93
C ASN A 116 -6.08 -13.21 12.31
N ILE A 117 -5.34 -13.56 13.34
CA ILE A 117 -5.12 -14.96 13.72
C ILE A 117 -6.41 -15.69 14.16
N THR A 118 -7.48 -14.95 14.46
CA THR A 118 -8.78 -15.52 14.82
C THR A 118 -9.50 -16.12 13.61
N ASP A 119 -9.43 -15.46 12.45
CA ASP A 119 -10.20 -15.82 11.25
C ASP A 119 -9.34 -16.05 9.99
N GLY A 120 -8.02 -15.87 10.09
CA GLY A 120 -7.04 -16.12 9.02
C GLY A 120 -7.01 -15.10 7.87
N ASN A 121 -7.87 -14.07 7.89
CA ASN A 121 -7.87 -13.05 6.85
C ASN A 121 -6.66 -12.11 6.99
N ARG A 122 -6.13 -11.62 5.86
CA ARG A 122 -4.97 -10.72 5.81
C ARG A 122 -5.33 -9.31 5.35
N ALA A 123 -4.56 -8.34 5.83
CA ALA A 123 -4.59 -6.96 5.40
C ALA A 123 -3.17 -6.41 5.22
N TYR A 124 -3.03 -5.42 4.33
CA TYR A 124 -1.74 -4.85 3.98
C TYR A 124 -1.75 -3.32 4.08
N CYS A 125 -0.63 -2.73 4.45
CA CYS A 125 -0.44 -1.27 4.41
C CYS A 125 1.01 -0.96 4.02
N ASN A 126 1.25 0.14 3.32
CA ASN A 126 2.63 0.58 3.06
C ASN A 126 3.29 1.13 4.35
N LEU A 127 4.62 1.22 4.36
CA LEU A 127 5.36 1.74 5.51
C LEU A 127 5.33 3.28 5.57
N ASN A 128 5.40 3.81 6.79
CA ASN A 128 5.56 5.25 7.03
C ASN A 128 6.96 5.72 6.57
N GLU A 129 7.00 6.68 5.66
CA GLU A 129 8.23 7.25 5.10
C GLU A 129 8.98 8.20 6.06
N GLY A 130 8.46 8.44 7.26
CA GLY A 130 8.97 9.42 8.22
C GLY A 130 8.31 10.80 8.10
N ILE A 131 9.01 11.82 8.60
CA ILE A 131 8.54 13.21 8.63
C ILE A 131 9.13 14.05 7.49
N GLY A 132 8.51 15.20 7.20
CA GLY A 132 8.98 16.17 6.20
C GLY A 132 8.46 15.87 4.79
N LYS A 133 9.33 16.03 3.79
CA LYS A 133 9.02 15.74 2.39
C LYS A 133 8.88 14.22 2.19
N VAL A 134 7.66 13.79 1.86
CA VAL A 134 7.31 12.37 1.69
C VAL A 134 6.32 12.18 0.55
N MET A 135 6.37 11.02 -0.09
CA MET A 135 5.56 10.69 -1.26
C MET A 135 4.08 10.62 -0.94
N ARG A 136 3.66 10.18 0.25
CA ARG A 136 2.23 10.18 0.65
C ARG A 136 1.56 11.56 0.63
N PHE A 137 2.35 12.64 0.59
CA PHE A 137 1.88 14.03 0.41
C PHE A 137 2.24 14.62 -0.97
N GLY A 138 2.73 13.79 -1.90
CA GLY A 138 3.00 14.16 -3.27
C GLY A 138 4.42 14.66 -3.57
N ALA A 139 5.35 14.58 -2.62
CA ALA A 139 6.75 14.93 -2.88
C ALA A 139 7.45 13.78 -3.62
N TYR A 140 8.28 14.07 -4.62
CA TYR A 140 8.99 13.07 -5.41
C TYR A 140 10.43 13.47 -5.76
N GLY A 141 11.00 14.43 -5.01
CA GLY A 141 12.39 14.85 -5.16
C GLY A 141 13.38 13.71 -4.87
N GLU A 142 14.65 13.94 -5.22
CA GLU A 142 15.70 12.94 -5.09
C GLU A 142 15.89 12.45 -3.65
N ASP A 143 15.67 13.31 -2.65
CA ASP A 143 15.67 12.95 -1.22
C ASP A 143 14.56 11.94 -0.86
N VAL A 144 13.37 12.10 -1.46
CA VAL A 144 12.26 11.15 -1.31
C VAL A 144 12.60 9.83 -2.00
N GLN A 145 13.12 9.89 -3.23
CA GLN A 145 13.47 8.70 -4.01
C GLN A 145 14.57 7.87 -3.35
N GLN A 146 15.61 8.51 -2.79
CA GLN A 146 16.65 7.82 -2.02
C GLN A 146 16.07 7.12 -0.79
N ARG A 147 15.15 7.77 -0.09
CA ARG A 147 14.48 7.18 1.07
C ARG A 147 13.64 5.97 0.70
N LEU A 148 12.84 6.05 -0.37
CA LEU A 148 12.03 4.93 -0.84
C LEU A 148 12.91 3.73 -1.22
N ARG A 149 14.05 3.97 -1.91
CA ARG A 149 15.02 2.92 -2.22
C ARG A 149 15.64 2.32 -0.96
N TRP A 150 16.04 3.13 0.01
CA TRP A 150 16.53 2.65 1.30
C TRP A 150 15.47 1.83 2.05
N MET A 151 14.20 2.25 2.02
CA MET A 151 13.12 1.51 2.65
C MET A 151 12.93 0.12 2.02
N ARG A 152 13.03 0.02 0.69
CA ARG A 152 12.99 -1.25 -0.04
C ARG A 152 14.23 -2.12 0.25
N ASP A 153 15.42 -1.54 0.16
CA ASP A 153 16.67 -2.30 0.12
C ASP A 153 17.23 -2.62 1.50
N VAL A 154 16.87 -1.84 2.53
CA VAL A 154 17.43 -1.96 3.88
C VAL A 154 16.33 -2.16 4.91
N LEU A 155 15.38 -1.22 5.03
CA LEU A 155 14.38 -1.25 6.10
C LEU A 155 13.51 -2.52 6.03
N MET A 156 12.98 -2.83 4.85
CA MET A 156 12.11 -3.99 4.66
C MET A 156 12.82 -5.31 5.00
N PRO A 157 14.01 -5.64 4.46
CA PRO A 157 14.73 -6.85 4.84
C PRO A 157 15.02 -6.94 6.34
N VAL A 158 15.38 -5.82 6.98
CA VAL A 158 15.66 -5.78 8.42
C VAL A 158 14.41 -6.06 9.24
N LEU A 159 13.28 -5.41 8.92
CA LEU A 159 12.00 -5.64 9.60
C LEU A 159 11.51 -7.07 9.38
N SER A 160 11.59 -7.58 8.16
CA SER A 160 11.22 -8.96 7.82
C SER A 160 12.05 -9.98 8.63
N ALA A 161 13.38 -9.78 8.69
CA ALA A 161 14.26 -10.64 9.48
C ALA A 161 14.00 -10.55 10.99
N ALA A 162 13.65 -9.37 11.50
CA ALA A 162 13.31 -9.20 12.91
C ALA A 162 11.99 -9.90 13.27
N LEU A 163 10.95 -9.70 12.46
CA LEU A 163 9.64 -10.34 12.65
C LEU A 163 9.72 -11.86 12.49
N GLY A 164 10.56 -12.36 11.58
CA GLY A 164 10.82 -13.79 11.40
C GLY A 164 11.43 -14.50 12.62
N ARG A 165 11.88 -13.75 13.64
CA ARG A 165 12.29 -14.32 14.94
C ARG A 165 11.14 -14.53 15.91
N LEU A 166 9.95 -14.00 15.60
CA LEU A 166 8.75 -14.12 16.42
C LEU A 166 7.86 -15.21 15.81
N GLU A 167 7.65 -16.31 16.53
CA GLU A 167 6.89 -17.47 16.05
C GLU A 167 5.48 -17.11 15.56
N ARG A 168 4.85 -16.08 16.16
CA ARG A 168 3.49 -15.64 15.84
C ARG A 168 3.40 -14.18 15.39
N GLY A 169 4.53 -13.56 15.05
CA GLY A 169 4.60 -12.12 14.80
C GLY A 169 4.34 -11.28 16.07
N LEU A 170 4.03 -10.00 15.87
CA LEU A 170 3.72 -9.03 16.94
C LEU A 170 2.20 -8.79 17.03
N ASP A 171 1.62 -8.92 18.22
CA ASP A 171 0.21 -8.58 18.49
C ASP A 171 0.01 -7.05 18.42
N LEU A 172 -1.04 -6.58 17.72
CA LEU A 172 -1.29 -5.16 17.42
C LEU A 172 -2.43 -4.54 18.27
#